data_AF-A0A7G9QH09-F1
#
_entry.id   AF-A0A7G9QH09-F1
#
_cell.length_a   1.000
_cell.length_b   1.000
_cell.length_c   1.000
_cell.angle_alpha   90.00
_cell.angle_beta   90.00
_cell.angle_gamma   90.00
#
_symmetry.space_group_name_H-M   'P 1'
#
loop_
_entity.id
_entity.type
_entity.pdbx_description
1 polymer ?
#
loop_
_entity_poly.entity_id
_entity_poly.type
_entity_poly.pdbx_seq_one_letter_code
_entity_poly.pdbx_strand_id
1 'polypeptide(L)'
;MTSQPLLSMTVSLQENSWSPLSGQLKVGECLELIKIGTYKSEVENLRRHLSEGNTDYYDREKKRLPAVTFSASFEKQRNRASISEYNRLLVLDFDKLTADGMIGLKSRLQADPHILSFWESPSGSGLKGLMFLDFSEDFP
;
A
#
# COMPACT_ATOMS: atom_id res chain seq x y z
N MET A 1 6.04 -19.49 7.04
CA MET A 1 4.58 -19.46 7.24
C MET A 1 3.89 -19.58 5.88
N THR A 2 2.77 -20.31 5.77
CA THR A 2 1.94 -20.29 4.56
C THR A 2 1.30 -18.91 4.37
N SER A 3 1.05 -18.47 3.14
CA SER A 3 0.48 -17.14 2.86
C SER A 3 -0.98 -16.97 3.32
N GLN A 4 -1.74 -18.06 3.48
CA GLN A 4 -3.17 -18.02 3.80
C GLN A 4 -3.56 -17.28 5.10
N PRO A 5 -2.90 -17.50 6.25
CA PRO A 5 -3.18 -16.73 7.46
C PRO A 5 -2.95 -15.22 7.28
N LEU A 6 -1.89 -14.82 6.56
CA LEU A 6 -1.56 -13.41 6.34
C LEU A 6 -2.61 -12.69 5.50
N LEU A 7 -3.19 -13.36 4.51
CA LEU A 7 -4.26 -12.78 3.68
C LEU A 7 -5.55 -12.54 4.46
N SER A 8 -5.76 -13.24 5.59
CA SER A 8 -6.94 -13.06 6.44
C SER A 8 -6.79 -11.98 7.51
N MET A 9 -5.58 -11.44 7.69
CA MET A 9 -5.33 -10.34 8.64
C MET A 9 -6.14 -9.10 8.24
N THR A 10 -6.62 -8.39 9.24
CA THR A 10 -7.41 -7.17 9.06
C THR A 10 -6.50 -5.95 9.01
N VAL A 11 -6.80 -5.00 8.12
CA VAL A 11 -6.09 -3.73 7.98
C VAL A 11 -7.09 -2.59 7.93
N SER A 12 -6.69 -1.43 8.44
CA SER A 12 -7.55 -0.25 8.49
C SER A 12 -7.62 0.48 7.15
N LEU A 13 -8.85 0.83 6.75
CA LEU A 13 -9.18 1.57 5.54
C LEU A 13 -9.67 2.97 5.88
N GLN A 14 -9.23 3.95 5.10
CA GLN A 14 -9.79 5.29 5.04
C GLN A 14 -10.22 5.55 3.58
N GLU A 15 -11.38 6.16 3.38
CA GLU A 15 -11.88 6.57 2.06
C GLU A 15 -10.91 7.48 1.32
N ASN A 16 -10.12 8.26 2.07
CA ASN A 16 -9.04 9.10 1.56
C ASN A 16 -8.00 9.34 2.68
N SER A 17 -6.92 10.06 2.36
CA SER A 17 -5.76 10.20 3.27
C SER A 17 -6.02 10.95 4.58
N TRP A 18 -7.14 11.68 4.69
CA TRP A 18 -7.50 12.52 5.85
C TRP A 18 -8.84 12.18 6.49
N SER A 19 -9.66 11.35 5.83
CA SER A 19 -10.89 10.85 6.45
C SER A 19 -10.57 10.12 7.76
N PRO A 20 -11.52 10.11 8.72
CA PRO A 20 -11.51 9.12 9.79
C PRO A 20 -11.45 7.69 9.24
N LEU A 21 -11.33 6.70 10.12
CA LEU A 21 -11.46 5.32 9.69
C LEU A 21 -12.80 5.11 9.00
N SER A 22 -12.75 4.61 7.77
CA SER A 22 -13.94 4.30 6.96
C SER A 22 -14.31 2.83 7.05
N GLY A 23 -13.40 1.99 7.55
CA GLY A 23 -13.67 0.59 7.81
C GLY A 23 -12.40 -0.23 7.95
N GLN A 24 -12.56 -1.53 7.73
CA GLN A 24 -11.52 -2.53 7.78
C GLN A 24 -11.66 -3.46 6.57
N LEU A 25 -10.54 -3.94 6.05
CA LEU A 25 -10.47 -4.92 4.97
C LEU A 25 -9.52 -6.04 5.36
N LYS A 26 -9.67 -7.22 4.76
CA LYS A 26 -8.62 -8.23 4.82
C LYS A 26 -7.47 -7.82 3.89
N VAL A 27 -6.25 -8.21 4.25
CA VAL A 27 -5.06 -8.01 3.39
C VAL A 27 -5.31 -8.58 1.99
N GLY A 28 -5.86 -9.80 1.90
CA GLY A 28 -6.15 -10.43 0.61
C GLY A 28 -7.17 -9.68 -0.23
N GLU A 29 -8.21 -9.10 0.41
CA GLU A 29 -9.20 -8.27 -0.29
C GLU A 29 -8.55 -6.99 -0.83
N CYS A 30 -7.71 -6.33 -0.03
CA CYS A 30 -6.99 -5.14 -0.47
C CYS A 30 -6.07 -5.43 -1.66
N LEU A 31 -5.30 -6.51 -1.59
CA LEU A 31 -4.40 -6.90 -2.68
C LEU A 31 -5.18 -7.27 -3.95
N GLU A 32 -6.35 -7.92 -3.81
CA GLU A 32 -7.19 -8.24 -4.96
C GLU A 32 -7.76 -6.96 -5.62
N LEU A 33 -8.24 -5.98 -4.84
CA LEU A 33 -8.70 -4.69 -5.37
C LEU A 33 -7.60 -3.96 -6.17
N ILE A 34 -6.36 -4.00 -5.69
CA ILE A 34 -5.20 -3.46 -6.41
C ILE A 34 -4.97 -4.24 -7.71
N LYS A 35 -4.97 -5.57 -7.63
CA LYS A 35 -4.68 -6.46 -8.76
C LYS A 35 -5.71 -6.36 -9.88
N ILE A 36 -7.01 -6.28 -9.56
CA ILE A 36 -8.07 -6.13 -10.56
C ILE A 36 -8.19 -4.68 -11.08
N GLY A 37 -7.47 -3.74 -10.45
CA GLY A 37 -7.45 -2.35 -10.86
C GLY A 37 -8.75 -1.61 -10.54
N THR A 38 -9.32 -1.81 -9.35
CA THR A 38 -10.57 -1.16 -8.91
C THR A 38 -10.54 0.36 -9.11
N TYR A 39 -9.38 1.00 -8.91
CA TYR A 39 -9.18 2.45 -9.05
C TYR A 39 -8.36 2.82 -10.29
N LYS A 40 -8.34 1.97 -11.32
CA LYS A 40 -7.49 2.15 -12.50
C LYS A 40 -7.81 3.46 -13.23
N SER A 41 -9.08 3.77 -13.44
CA SER A 41 -9.51 4.98 -14.14
C SER A 41 -9.05 6.26 -13.43
N GLU A 42 -9.19 6.31 -12.11
CA GLU A 42 -8.74 7.41 -11.27
C GLU A 42 -7.22 7.55 -11.32
N VAL A 43 -6.49 6.44 -11.21
CA VAL A 43 -5.03 6.40 -11.27
C VAL A 43 -4.52 6.83 -12.66
N GLU A 44 -5.16 6.39 -13.74
CA GLU A 44 -4.79 6.81 -15.11
C GLU A 44 -5.04 8.30 -15.33
N ASN A 45 -6.14 8.86 -14.80
CA ASN A 45 -6.39 10.29 -14.86
C ASN A 45 -5.33 11.09 -14.09
N LEU A 46 -4.92 10.61 -12.91
CA LEU A 46 -3.84 11.19 -12.13
C LEU A 46 -2.51 11.16 -12.91
N ARG A 47 -2.17 10.02 -13.51
CA ARG A 47 -0.94 9.86 -14.31
C ARG A 47 -0.93 10.79 -15.53
N ARG A 48 -2.08 10.96 -16.20
CA ARG A 48 -2.23 11.90 -17.32
C ARG A 48 -1.92 13.33 -16.87
N HIS A 49 -2.57 13.82 -15.82
CA HIS A 49 -2.32 15.17 -15.30
C HIS A 49 -0.87 15.38 -14.83
N LEU A 50 -0.27 14.35 -14.20
CA LEU A 50 1.14 14.40 -13.81
C LEU A 50 2.06 14.52 -15.04
N SER A 51 1.77 13.78 -16.12
CA SER A 51 2.54 13.85 -17.37
C SER A 51 2.41 15.19 -18.11
N GLU A 52 1.28 15.89 -17.93
CA GLU A 52 1.02 17.24 -18.43
C GLU A 52 1.71 18.33 -17.56
N GLY A 53 2.42 17.94 -16.49
CA GLY A 53 3.11 18.85 -15.58
C GLY A 53 2.22 19.44 -14.48
N ASN A 54 0.97 18.97 -14.34
CA ASN A 54 0.03 19.48 -13.34
C ASN A 54 0.21 18.78 -11.97
N THR A 55 1.36 19.03 -11.34
CA THR A 55 1.75 18.42 -10.06
C THR A 55 0.81 18.77 -8.92
N ASP A 56 0.31 20.01 -8.86
CA ASP A 56 -0.58 20.45 -7.79
C ASP A 56 -1.94 19.73 -7.82
N TYR A 57 -2.49 19.54 -9.03
CA TYR A 57 -3.67 18.71 -9.21
C TYR A 57 -3.39 17.27 -8.80
N TYR A 58 -2.30 16.69 -9.29
CA TYR A 58 -1.94 15.31 -8.97
C TYR A 58 -1.82 15.10 -7.47
N ASP A 59 -1.07 15.95 -6.78
CA ASP A 59 -0.85 15.81 -5.34
C ASP A 59 -2.15 15.92 -4.55
N ARG A 60 -3.00 16.91 -4.87
CA ARG A 60 -4.29 17.09 -4.21
C ARG A 60 -5.22 15.91 -4.44
N GLU A 61 -5.39 15.47 -5.69
CA GLU A 61 -6.36 14.44 -6.05
C GLU A 61 -5.86 13.03 -5.70
N LYS A 62 -4.55 12.75 -5.74
CA LYS A 62 -3.97 11.48 -5.25
C LYS A 62 -4.39 11.19 -3.82
N LYS A 63 -4.45 12.22 -2.97
CA LYS A 63 -4.82 12.07 -1.57
C LYS A 63 -6.31 11.72 -1.37
N ARG A 64 -7.15 11.83 -2.41
CA ARG A 64 -8.55 11.34 -2.43
C ARG A 64 -8.68 9.84 -2.71
N LEU A 65 -7.62 9.18 -3.18
CA LEU A 65 -7.62 7.74 -3.30
C LEU A 65 -7.75 7.09 -1.92
N PRO A 66 -8.43 5.93 -1.82
CA PRO A 66 -8.50 5.20 -0.56
C PRO A 66 -7.11 4.85 -0.03
N ALA A 67 -6.97 4.98 1.29
CA ALA A 67 -5.72 4.74 1.99
C ALA A 67 -5.87 3.53 2.92
N VAL A 68 -4.95 2.58 2.80
CA VAL A 68 -4.89 1.40 3.66
C VAL A 68 -3.62 1.48 4.51
N THR A 69 -3.76 1.29 5.81
CA THR A 69 -2.62 1.18 6.73
C THR A 69 -2.39 -0.29 7.06
N PHE A 70 -1.33 -0.87 6.48
CA PHE A 70 -1.01 -2.28 6.69
C PHE A 70 -0.33 -2.56 8.03
N SER A 71 0.45 -1.61 8.55
CA SER A 71 1.32 -1.82 9.72
C SER A 71 0.62 -1.73 11.07
N ALA A 72 -0.63 -1.29 11.10
CA ALA A 72 -1.41 -1.19 12.31
C ALA A 72 -2.91 -1.15 11.99
N SER A 73 -3.70 -1.70 12.90
CA SER A 73 -5.14 -1.49 12.94
C SER A 73 -5.47 -0.45 14.02
N PHE A 74 -6.61 0.23 13.85
CA PHE A 74 -7.02 1.33 14.71
C PHE A 74 -8.48 1.18 15.12
N GLU A 75 -8.82 1.67 16.32
CA GLU A 75 -10.20 1.65 16.84
C GLU A 75 -11.04 2.85 16.36
N LYS A 76 -10.42 4.04 16.25
CA LYS A 76 -11.13 5.30 16.01
C LYS A 76 -10.56 6.12 14.85
N GLN A 77 -9.26 6.42 14.90
CA GLN A 77 -8.59 7.26 13.91
C GLN A 77 -7.14 6.82 13.72
N ARG A 78 -6.54 7.16 12.57
CA ARG A 78 -5.14 6.81 12.28
C ARG A 78 -4.17 7.68 13.09
N ASN A 79 -4.01 7.39 14.38
CA ASN A 79 -3.02 8.00 15.25
C ASN A 79 -2.54 7.03 16.33
N ARG A 80 -1.43 7.37 16.99
CA ARG A 80 -0.81 6.52 18.02
C ARG A 80 -1.74 6.15 19.17
N ALA A 81 -2.62 7.08 19.58
CA ALA A 81 -3.53 6.89 20.70
C ALA A 81 -4.67 5.91 20.41
N SER A 82 -4.94 5.59 19.15
CA SER A 82 -6.04 4.72 18.73
C SER A 82 -5.57 3.42 18.09
N ILE A 83 -4.28 3.08 18.18
CA ILE A 83 -3.75 1.81 17.68
C ILE A 83 -4.31 0.68 18.53
N SER A 84 -4.99 -0.27 17.91
CA SER A 84 -5.45 -1.50 18.56
C SER A 84 -4.38 -2.59 18.50
N GLU A 85 -3.68 -2.70 17.37
CA GLU A 85 -2.64 -3.69 17.12
C GLU A 85 -1.63 -3.17 16.11
N TYR A 86 -0.37 -3.56 16.26
CA TYR A 86 0.63 -3.45 15.21
C TYR A 86 0.63 -4.74 14.40
N ASN A 87 0.08 -4.64 13.19
CA ASN A 87 0.17 -5.69 12.20
C ASN A 87 1.62 -5.73 11.77
N ARG A 88 2.29 -6.87 11.92
CA ARG A 88 3.71 -7.07 11.56
C ARG A 88 3.93 -7.03 10.04
N LEU A 89 3.25 -6.14 9.33
CA LEU A 89 3.28 -5.92 7.91
C LEU A 89 3.92 -4.57 7.64
N LEU A 90 4.90 -4.53 6.77
CA LEU A 90 5.57 -3.30 6.37
C LEU A 90 5.38 -3.07 4.89
N VAL A 91 5.02 -1.84 4.52
CA VAL A 91 5.02 -1.38 3.14
C VAL A 91 6.35 -0.68 2.88
N LEU A 92 7.16 -1.27 2.01
CA LEU A 92 8.33 -0.65 1.41
C LEU A 92 7.87 0.31 0.31
N ASP A 93 8.36 1.55 0.33
CA ASP A 93 8.01 2.58 -0.65
C ASP A 93 9.23 2.96 -1.49
N PHE A 94 9.17 2.71 -2.79
CA PHE A 94 10.24 3.00 -3.74
C PHE A 94 9.74 4.02 -4.76
N ASP A 95 10.22 5.26 -4.66
CA ASP A 95 9.79 6.36 -5.52
C ASP A 95 10.87 6.77 -6.54
N LYS A 96 10.46 7.55 -7.55
CA LYS A 96 11.33 8.20 -8.55
C LYS A 96 12.23 7.22 -9.33
N LEU A 97 11.69 6.06 -9.67
CA LEU A 97 12.38 5.04 -10.45
C LEU A 97 12.36 5.39 -11.94
N THR A 98 13.48 5.13 -12.63
CA THR A 98 13.53 5.12 -14.11
C THR A 98 12.80 3.89 -14.66
N ALA A 99 12.53 3.85 -15.96
CA ALA A 99 11.91 2.68 -16.60
C ALA A 99 12.71 1.39 -16.37
N ASP A 100 14.04 1.43 -16.56
CA ASP A 100 14.91 0.29 -16.28
C ASP A 100 14.96 -0.05 -14.79
N GLY A 101 14.91 0.98 -13.92
CA GLY A 101 14.81 0.80 -12.47
C GLY A 101 13.53 0.08 -12.04
N MET A 102 12.39 0.40 -12.68
CA MET A 102 11.12 -0.30 -12.46
C MET A 102 11.22 -1.78 -12.85
N ILE A 103 11.78 -2.10 -14.02
CA ILE A 103 11.93 -3.49 -14.50
C ILE A 103 12.87 -4.28 -13.57
N GLY A 104 14.02 -3.69 -13.24
CA GLY A 104 15.02 -4.31 -12.38
C GLY A 104 14.49 -4.55 -10.97
N LEU A 105 13.76 -3.60 -10.39
CA LEU A 105 13.20 -3.74 -9.05
C LEU A 105 12.02 -4.72 -9.01
N LYS A 106 11.12 -4.71 -10.01
CA LYS A 106 10.07 -5.74 -10.13
C LYS A 106 10.66 -7.15 -10.11
N SER A 107 11.74 -7.37 -10.87
CA SER A 107 12.42 -8.67 -10.91
C SER A 107 13.00 -9.09 -9.55
N ARG A 108 13.56 -8.13 -8.79
CA ARG A 108 14.09 -8.40 -7.44
C ARG A 108 12.99 -8.68 -6.43
N LEU A 109 11.93 -7.86 -6.42
CA LEU A 109 10.79 -8.05 -5.51
C LEU A 109 10.07 -9.38 -5.77
N GLN A 110 9.98 -9.80 -7.04
CA GLN A 110 9.39 -11.09 -7.40
C GLN A 110 10.24 -12.29 -6.96
N ALA A 111 11.57 -12.14 -6.92
CA ALA A 111 12.49 -13.21 -6.53
C ALA A 111 12.74 -13.27 -5.01
N ASP A 112 12.40 -12.23 -4.26
CA ASP A 112 12.66 -12.14 -2.82
C ASP A 112 11.60 -12.92 -2.01
N PRO A 113 12.00 -13.95 -1.24
CA PRO A 113 11.06 -14.77 -0.47
C PRO A 113 10.39 -14.01 0.70
N HIS A 114 10.89 -12.84 1.08
CA HIS A 114 10.30 -12.02 2.16
C HIS A 114 9.24 -11.04 1.66
N ILE A 115 9.13 -10.85 0.34
CA ILE A 115 8.09 -10.02 -0.27
C ILE A 115 6.83 -10.86 -0.46
N LEU A 116 5.75 -10.48 0.22
CA LEU A 116 4.44 -11.11 0.08
C LEU A 116 3.73 -10.70 -1.21
N SER A 117 3.87 -9.42 -1.58
CA SER A 117 3.23 -8.83 -2.75
C SER A 117 3.91 -7.50 -3.09
N PHE A 118 3.76 -7.03 -4.33
CA PHE A 118 4.19 -5.70 -4.73
C PHE A 118 3.27 -5.14 -5.83
N TRP A 119 3.21 -3.82 -5.93
CA TRP A 119 2.37 -3.12 -6.91
C TRP A 119 2.98 -1.76 -7.30
N GLU A 120 2.50 -1.19 -8.40
CA GLU A 120 2.91 0.15 -8.83
C GLU A 120 2.29 1.23 -7.94
N SER A 121 3.06 2.27 -7.66
CA SER A 121 2.53 3.47 -7.01
C SER A 121 1.58 4.22 -7.96
N PRO A 122 0.70 5.11 -7.43
CA PRO A 122 -0.21 5.90 -8.26
C PRO A 122 0.49 6.69 -9.37
N SER A 123 1.72 7.18 -9.16
CA SER A 123 2.46 7.94 -10.19
C SER A 123 2.91 7.08 -11.37
N GLY A 124 2.98 5.75 -11.21
CA GLY A 124 3.59 4.85 -12.19
C GLY A 124 5.12 4.92 -12.26
N SER A 125 5.74 5.76 -11.44
CA SER A 125 7.20 5.94 -11.35
C SER A 125 7.78 5.39 -10.04
N GLY A 126 7.07 4.45 -9.41
CA GLY A 126 7.46 3.83 -8.16
C GLY A 126 6.80 2.48 -7.95
N LEU A 127 7.33 1.71 -7.01
CA LEU A 127 6.80 0.43 -6.57
C LEU A 127 6.58 0.46 -5.06
N LYS A 128 5.58 -0.30 -4.62
CA LYS A 128 5.37 -0.61 -3.22
C LYS A 128 5.54 -2.11 -3.03
N GLY A 129 6.24 -2.52 -1.98
CA GLY A 129 6.40 -3.91 -1.59
C GLY A 129 5.76 -4.15 -0.23
N LEU A 130 5.05 -5.25 -0.05
CA LEU A 130 4.49 -5.66 1.23
C LEU A 130 5.32 -6.83 1.77
N MET A 131 5.81 -6.69 3.00
CA MET A 131 6.56 -7.73 3.69
C MET A 131 5.92 -8.05 5.05
N PHE A 132 6.10 -9.28 5.52
CA PHE A 132 5.78 -9.67 6.89
C PHE A 132 7.06 -9.73 7.72
N LEU A 133 7.01 -9.15 8.91
CA LEU A 133 8.10 -9.10 9.85
C LEU A 133 7.91 -10.21 10.88
N ASP A 134 8.73 -11.24 10.77
CA ASP A 134 8.74 -12.35 11.72
C ASP A 134 9.74 -12.06 12.84
N PHE A 135 9.23 -11.57 13.98
CA PHE A 135 10.00 -11.39 15.19
C PHE A 135 9.66 -12.50 16.18
N SER A 136 10.69 -13.09 16.79
CA SER A 136 10.53 -13.95 17.97
C SER A 136 9.87 -13.17 19.10
N GLU A 137 9.11 -13.84 19.97
CA GLU A 137 8.51 -13.18 21.14
C GLU A 137 9.56 -12.59 22.09
N ASP A 138 10.79 -13.12 22.04
CA ASP A 138 11.95 -12.63 22.81
C ASP A 138 12.69 -11.45 22.14
N PHE A 139 12.14 -10.86 21.08
CA PHE A 139 12.74 -9.68 20.45
C PHE A 139 12.61 -8.47 21.40
N PRO A 140 13.72 -7.81 21.78
CA PRO A 140 13.78 -6.83 22.87
C PRO A 140 12.98 -5.55 22.63
#